data_AF-A0A1H4ZDI4-F1
#
_entry.id   AF-A0A1H4ZDI4-F1
#
_cell.length_a   1.000
_cell.length_b   1.000
_cell.length_c   1.000
_cell.angle_alpha   90.00
_cell.angle_beta   90.00
_cell.angle_gamma   90.00
#
_symmetry.space_group_name_H-M   'P 1'
#
loop_
_entity.id
_entity.type
_entity.pdbx_description
1 polymer ?
#
loop_
_entity_poly.entity_id
_entity_poly.type
_entity_poly.pdbx_seq_one_letter_code
_entity_poly.pdbx_strand_id
1 'polypeptide(L)'
;MSTLPQFLTSGAGAALTGTDLDAFKRRERPRVLVARGSRMRTKAALLDEVSAALQFPLDFGANWDALADSLGDLDWLGGPALVVLGIAEAEQVLADEAGSLSTFVAVLADREVQVLLSVSDDADVPRVRSAWAAAGLTVEALA
;
A
#
# COMPACT_ATOMS: atom_id res chain seq x y z
N MET A 1 -1.30 -27.04 26.07
CA MET A 1 -0.37 -27.06 24.91
C MET A 1 -0.78 -25.92 24.00
N SER A 2 -0.13 -24.75 24.15
CA SER A 2 -0.46 -23.54 23.39
C SER A 2 0.18 -23.64 22.01
N THR A 3 -0.62 -23.92 20.99
CA THR A 3 -0.21 -23.89 19.59
C THR A 3 -0.01 -22.43 19.19
N LEU A 4 1.25 -22.03 19.06
CA LEU A 4 1.62 -20.74 18.46
C LEU A 4 0.95 -20.62 17.08
N PRO A 5 0.36 -19.46 16.73
CA PRO A 5 -0.23 -19.26 15.42
C PRO A 5 0.83 -19.40 14.32
N GLN A 6 0.47 -20.07 13.23
CA GLN A 6 1.32 -20.26 12.07
C GLN A 6 1.39 -18.96 11.25
N PHE A 7 2.58 -18.40 11.10
CA PHE A 7 2.84 -17.22 10.26
C PHE A 7 3.11 -17.66 8.82
N LEU A 8 2.39 -17.07 7.85
CA LEU A 8 2.57 -17.26 6.40
C LEU A 8 3.54 -16.21 5.82
N THR A 9 4.25 -16.55 4.73
CA THR A 9 5.11 -15.63 3.96
C THR A 9 4.95 -15.84 2.45
N SER A 10 5.19 -14.80 1.63
CA SER A 10 5.46 -14.90 0.18
C SER A 10 6.08 -13.60 -0.38
N GLY A 11 7.10 -13.73 -1.24
CA GLY A 11 7.56 -12.74 -2.24
C GLY A 11 8.68 -11.77 -1.83
N ALA A 12 9.87 -11.89 -2.47
CA ALA A 12 11.12 -11.09 -2.38
C ALA A 12 11.64 -10.61 -0.99
N GLY A 13 10.89 -10.83 0.08
CA GLY A 13 11.28 -10.65 1.47
C GLY A 13 11.68 -12.00 2.06
N ALA A 14 12.82 -12.01 2.75
CA ALA A 14 13.32 -13.19 3.44
C ALA A 14 12.31 -13.70 4.49
N ALA A 15 12.15 -15.02 4.57
CA ALA A 15 11.43 -15.66 5.67
C ALA A 15 12.11 -15.30 7.00
N LEU A 16 11.36 -14.69 7.91
CA LEU A 16 11.89 -14.22 9.19
C LEU A 16 12.11 -15.40 10.14
N THR A 17 13.36 -15.68 10.45
CA THR A 17 13.78 -16.64 11.48
C THR A 17 13.56 -16.07 12.88
N GLY A 18 13.73 -16.88 13.93
CA GLY A 18 13.70 -16.39 15.32
C GLY A 18 14.70 -15.24 15.58
N THR A 19 15.83 -15.22 14.85
CA THR A 19 16.83 -14.16 14.91
C THR A 19 16.34 -12.87 14.24
N ASP A 20 15.56 -12.99 13.16
CA ASP A 20 14.89 -11.86 12.53
C ASP A 20 13.77 -11.31 13.41
N LEU A 21 13.05 -12.18 14.13
CA LEU A 21 12.05 -11.77 15.12
C LEU A 21 12.68 -10.95 16.25
N ASP A 22 13.88 -11.34 16.70
CA ASP A 22 14.66 -10.57 17.69
C ASP A 22 15.27 -9.29 17.09
N ALA A 23 15.50 -9.23 15.78
CA ALA A 23 15.81 -7.99 15.06
C ALA A 23 14.58 -7.07 14.95
N PHE A 24 13.37 -7.63 14.77
CA PHE A 24 12.10 -6.89 14.77
C PHE A 24 11.71 -6.35 16.14
N LYS A 25 11.99 -7.08 17.22
CA LYS A 25 11.88 -6.55 18.60
C LYS A 25 12.79 -5.34 18.84
N ARG A 26 13.83 -5.16 18.01
CA ARG A 26 14.78 -4.03 18.02
C ARG A 26 14.49 -2.97 16.95
N ARG A 27 13.55 -3.21 16.03
CA ARG A 27 13.12 -2.25 15.00
C ARG A 27 11.87 -1.52 15.47
N GLU A 28 11.75 -0.24 15.12
CA GLU A 28 10.54 0.54 15.32
C GLU A 28 9.35 -0.13 14.61
N ARG A 29 8.17 -0.10 15.23
CA ARG A 29 6.97 -0.73 14.67
C ARG A 29 6.57 -0.06 13.36
N PRO A 30 6.24 -0.80 12.29
CA PRO A 30 5.78 -0.19 11.05
C PRO A 30 4.49 0.60 11.31
N ARG A 31 4.40 1.77 10.68
CA ARG A 31 3.25 2.67 10.73
C ARG A 31 2.30 2.31 9.59
N VAL A 32 1.08 1.95 9.95
CA VAL A 32 0.00 1.75 8.97
C VAL A 32 -0.78 3.04 8.85
N LEU A 33 -0.75 3.65 7.67
CA LEU A 33 -1.47 4.87 7.34
C LEU A 33 -2.55 4.53 6.31
N VAL A 34 -3.79 4.92 6.58
CA VAL A 34 -4.94 4.46 5.80
C VAL A 34 -5.51 5.58 4.94
N ALA A 35 -5.57 5.34 3.63
CA ALA A 35 -6.26 6.16 2.65
C ALA A 35 -7.61 5.52 2.28
N ARG A 36 -8.62 6.35 1.96
CA ARG A 36 -9.97 5.89 1.63
C ARG A 36 -10.16 5.84 0.12
N GLY A 37 -10.38 4.66 -0.43
CA GLY A 37 -10.65 4.45 -1.85
C GLY A 37 -11.85 5.25 -2.36
N SER A 38 -12.89 5.41 -1.54
CA SER A 38 -14.05 6.27 -1.84
C SER A 38 -13.67 7.75 -2.09
N ARG A 39 -12.52 8.20 -1.59
CA ARG A 39 -11.93 9.53 -1.84
C ARG A 39 -10.91 9.54 -2.99
N MET A 40 -10.60 8.40 -3.60
CA MET A 40 -9.54 8.25 -4.60
C MET A 40 -10.07 7.90 -6.00
N ARG A 41 -11.31 8.28 -6.33
CA ARG A 41 -11.99 7.84 -7.56
C ARG A 41 -11.43 8.43 -8.86
N THR A 42 -10.66 9.52 -8.78
CA THR A 42 -9.94 10.17 -9.90
C THR A 42 -8.47 10.33 -9.54
N LYS A 43 -7.58 10.53 -10.53
CA LYS A 43 -6.14 10.76 -10.28
C LYS A 43 -5.91 11.91 -9.31
N ALA A 44 -6.60 13.03 -9.51
CA ALA A 44 -6.44 14.21 -8.66
C ALA A 44 -6.82 13.91 -7.19
N ALA A 45 -7.94 13.23 -6.98
CA ALA A 45 -8.43 12.89 -5.65
C ALA A 45 -7.56 11.81 -4.98
N LEU A 46 -6.98 10.88 -5.77
CA LEU A 46 -6.00 9.91 -5.30
C LEU A 46 -4.74 10.59 -4.77
N LEU A 47 -4.16 11.51 -5.54
CA LEU A 47 -2.95 12.20 -5.15
C LEU A 47 -3.16 13.06 -3.89
N ASP A 48 -4.32 13.71 -3.79
CA ASP A 48 -4.72 14.47 -2.60
C ASP A 48 -4.85 13.57 -1.37
N GLU A 49 -5.64 12.49 -1.43
CA GLU A 49 -5.86 11.59 -0.30
C GLU A 49 -4.58 10.87 0.14
N VAL A 50 -3.72 10.42 -0.80
CA VAL A 50 -2.44 9.79 -0.46
C VAL A 50 -1.48 10.79 0.19
N SER A 51 -1.39 12.00 -0.37
CA SER A 51 -0.57 13.07 0.22
C SER A 51 -1.03 13.42 1.64
N ALA A 52 -2.34 13.45 1.87
CA ALA A 52 -2.92 13.66 3.19
C ALA A 52 -2.67 12.47 4.13
N ALA A 53 -2.83 11.23 3.68
CA ALA A 53 -2.63 10.04 4.51
C ALA A 53 -1.15 9.90 4.97
N LEU A 54 -0.21 10.20 4.07
CA LEU A 54 1.23 10.14 4.33
C LEU A 54 1.83 11.44 4.85
N GLN A 55 1.01 12.50 4.98
CA GLN A 55 1.41 13.83 5.44
C GLN A 55 2.58 14.40 4.62
N PHE A 56 2.45 14.37 3.30
CA PHE A 56 3.46 14.92 2.40
C PHE A 56 3.70 16.42 2.64
N PRO A 57 4.88 16.93 2.29
CA PRO A 57 5.19 18.36 2.35
C PRO A 57 4.23 19.26 1.57
N LEU A 58 4.15 20.54 1.96
CA LEU A 58 3.24 21.53 1.37
C LEU A 58 3.55 21.88 -0.09
N ASP A 59 4.77 21.61 -0.56
CA ASP A 59 5.24 21.80 -1.93
C ASP A 59 5.02 20.56 -2.82
N PHE A 60 4.24 19.58 -2.35
CA PHE A 60 3.88 18.39 -3.13
C PHE A 60 3.29 18.75 -4.50
N GLY A 61 3.94 18.28 -5.56
CA GLY A 61 3.64 18.65 -6.96
C GLY A 61 2.36 18.04 -7.56
N ALA A 62 1.62 17.23 -6.81
CA ALA A 62 0.33 16.62 -7.21
C ALA A 62 0.34 15.97 -8.62
N ASN A 63 1.39 15.22 -8.93
CA ASN A 63 1.54 14.44 -10.16
C ASN A 63 2.22 13.08 -9.87
N TRP A 64 2.36 12.22 -10.89
CA TRP A 64 2.92 10.88 -10.71
C TRP A 64 4.40 10.87 -10.33
N ASP A 65 5.19 11.77 -10.91
CA ASP A 65 6.61 11.88 -10.61
C ASP A 65 6.80 12.39 -9.18
N ALA A 66 6.03 13.42 -8.78
CA ALA A 66 6.03 13.92 -7.40
C ALA A 66 5.60 12.86 -6.38
N LEU A 67 4.64 11.99 -6.73
CA LEU A 67 4.25 10.85 -5.89
C LEU A 67 5.40 9.85 -5.75
N ALA A 68 6.06 9.49 -6.84
CA ALA A 68 7.21 8.58 -6.80
C ALA A 68 8.35 9.14 -5.95
N ASP A 69 8.66 10.43 -6.11
CA ASP A 69 9.69 11.12 -5.33
C ASP A 69 9.35 11.13 -3.83
N SER A 70 8.10 11.50 -3.48
CA SER A 70 7.66 11.58 -2.09
C SER A 70 7.51 10.20 -1.43
N LEU A 71 7.23 9.13 -2.18
CA LEU A 71 7.21 7.77 -1.65
C LEU A 71 8.63 7.19 -1.46
N GLY A 72 9.61 7.68 -2.23
CA GLY A 72 11.01 7.31 -2.09
C GLY A 72 11.68 7.96 -0.88
N ASP A 73 11.19 9.11 -0.44
CA ASP A 73 11.68 9.84 0.73
C ASP A 73 10.54 10.00 1.76
N LEU A 74 10.47 9.06 2.70
CA LEU A 74 9.50 9.06 3.81
C LEU A 74 10.21 9.23 5.17
N ASP A 75 11.32 9.96 5.20
CA ASP A 75 12.17 10.07 6.38
C ASP A 75 11.43 10.64 7.60
N TRP A 76 10.45 11.53 7.41
CA TRP A 76 9.61 12.05 8.50
C TRP A 76 8.68 11.00 9.13
N LEU A 77 8.48 9.85 8.46
CA LEU A 77 7.73 8.70 8.98
C LEU A 77 8.64 7.56 9.49
N GLY A 78 9.96 7.75 9.46
CA GLY A 78 10.94 6.72 9.80
C GLY A 78 11.49 5.95 8.58
N GLY A 79 11.21 6.43 7.37
CA GLY A 79 11.67 5.88 6.11
C GLY A 79 10.70 4.88 5.46
N PRO A 80 10.83 4.60 4.15
CA PRO A 80 9.87 3.80 3.39
C PRO A 80 9.65 2.39 3.95
N ALA A 81 10.70 1.76 4.49
CA ALA A 81 10.64 0.42 5.06
C ALA A 81 9.77 0.29 6.32
N LEU A 82 9.44 1.41 6.97
CA LEU A 82 8.60 1.47 8.17
C LEU A 82 7.18 1.96 7.88
N VAL A 83 6.81 2.18 6.61
CA VAL A 83 5.48 2.67 6.24
C VAL A 83 4.71 1.60 5.46
N VAL A 84 3.47 1.38 5.88
CA VAL A 84 2.50 0.54 5.17
C VAL A 84 1.30 1.42 4.81
N LEU A 85 1.00 1.51 3.51
CA LEU A 85 -0.18 2.22 3.01
C LEU A 85 -1.38 1.27 3.00
N GLY A 86 -2.31 1.47 3.94
CA GLY A 86 -3.62 0.83 3.91
C GLY A 86 -4.54 1.55 2.93
N ILE A 87 -5.22 0.81 2.07
CA ILE A 87 -6.22 1.34 1.14
C ILE A 87 -7.54 0.67 1.46
N ALA A 88 -8.45 1.44 2.05
CA ALA A 88 -9.83 0.99 2.28
C ALA A 88 -10.64 1.12 1.00
N GLU A 89 -11.65 0.27 0.80
CA GLU A 89 -12.54 0.33 -0.39
C GLU A 89 -11.73 0.33 -1.71
N ALA A 90 -10.81 -0.61 -1.85
CA ALA A 90 -9.87 -0.69 -2.98
C ALA A 90 -10.57 -0.77 -4.36
N GLU A 91 -11.84 -1.17 -4.41
CA GLU A 91 -12.69 -1.14 -5.60
C GLU A 91 -13.04 0.28 -6.08
N GLN A 92 -12.97 1.27 -5.20
CA GLN A 92 -13.29 2.67 -5.51
C GLN A 92 -12.08 3.44 -6.06
N VAL A 93 -10.87 2.90 -5.87
CA VAL A 93 -9.62 3.54 -6.32
C VAL A 93 -9.63 3.67 -7.84
N LEU A 94 -9.56 4.91 -8.31
CA LEU A 94 -9.60 5.26 -9.73
C LEU A 94 -10.83 4.69 -10.46
N ALA A 95 -11.95 4.47 -9.76
CA ALA A 95 -13.16 3.93 -10.37
C ALA A 95 -13.69 4.78 -11.53
N ASP A 96 -13.46 6.09 -11.52
CA ASP A 96 -13.86 7.02 -12.58
C ASP A 96 -12.74 7.22 -13.63
N GLU A 97 -11.52 6.72 -13.38
CA GLU A 97 -10.32 6.84 -14.24
C GLU A 97 -9.47 5.55 -14.25
N ALA A 98 -10.10 4.39 -14.49
CA ALA A 98 -9.47 3.07 -14.31
C ALA A 98 -8.17 2.86 -15.13
N GLY A 99 -8.00 3.57 -16.24
CA GLY A 99 -6.77 3.53 -17.05
C GLY A 99 -5.51 4.03 -16.32
N SER A 100 -5.68 4.80 -15.25
CA SER A 100 -4.59 5.32 -14.42
C SER A 100 -4.10 4.34 -13.34
N LEU A 101 -4.82 3.23 -13.11
CA LEU A 101 -4.53 2.31 -12.01
C LEU A 101 -3.18 1.61 -12.17
N SER A 102 -2.83 1.22 -13.40
CA SER A 102 -1.53 0.61 -13.70
C SER A 102 -0.36 1.55 -13.41
N THR A 103 -0.51 2.85 -13.69
CA THR A 103 0.52 3.84 -13.37
C THR A 103 0.68 3.99 -11.86
N PHE A 104 -0.42 4.07 -11.11
CA PHE A 104 -0.34 4.15 -9.64
C PHE A 104 0.35 2.92 -9.04
N VAL A 105 -0.04 1.72 -9.48
CA VAL A 105 0.57 0.47 -9.02
C VAL A 105 2.03 0.36 -9.41
N ALA A 106 2.40 0.80 -10.61
CA ALA A 106 3.80 0.84 -11.04
C ALA A 106 4.65 1.75 -10.13
N VAL A 107 4.14 2.92 -9.74
CA VAL A 107 4.83 3.83 -8.81
C VAL A 107 5.01 3.18 -7.44
N LEU A 108 3.97 2.52 -6.90
CA LEU A 108 4.07 1.81 -5.62
C LEU A 108 5.12 0.68 -5.66
N ALA A 109 5.15 -0.08 -6.76
CA ALA A 109 6.10 -1.18 -6.95
C ALA A 109 7.55 -0.67 -7.11
N ASP A 110 7.75 0.37 -7.91
CA ASP A 110 9.06 1.00 -8.16
C ASP A 110 9.68 1.62 -6.89
N ARG A 111 8.84 1.97 -5.91
CA ARG A 111 9.25 2.50 -4.59
C ARG A 111 9.18 1.45 -3.47
N GLU A 112 8.88 0.20 -3.81
CA GLU A 112 8.78 -0.92 -2.86
C GLU A 112 7.84 -0.63 -1.66
N VAL A 113 6.79 0.17 -1.89
CA VAL A 113 5.85 0.57 -0.85
C VAL A 113 4.97 -0.63 -0.49
N GLN A 114 4.93 -0.96 0.80
CA GLN A 114 4.05 -2.01 1.30
C GLN A 114 2.61 -1.51 1.32
N VAL A 115 1.69 -2.27 0.71
CA VAL A 115 0.27 -1.89 0.61
C VAL A 115 -0.61 -2.97 1.19
N LEU A 116 -1.61 -2.56 1.97
CA LEU A 116 -2.68 -3.42 2.47
C LEU A 116 -4.00 -2.99 1.85
N LEU A 117 -4.67 -3.87 1.10
CA LEU A 117 -5.96 -3.58 0.49
C LEU A 117 -7.09 -4.15 1.35
N SER A 118 -8.11 -3.35 1.61
CA SER A 118 -9.41 -3.84 2.03
C SER A 118 -10.48 -3.44 1.02
N VAL A 119 -11.54 -4.24 0.96
CA VAL A 119 -12.69 -4.04 0.08
C VAL A 119 -13.94 -3.90 0.92
N SER A 120 -14.97 -3.23 0.41
CA SER A 120 -16.27 -3.18 1.11
C SER A 120 -16.97 -4.55 1.14
N ASP A 121 -17.93 -4.72 2.05
CA ASP A 121 -18.66 -5.98 2.22
C ASP A 121 -19.43 -6.41 0.95
N ASP A 122 -19.86 -5.43 0.14
CA ASP A 122 -20.61 -5.64 -1.10
C ASP A 122 -19.73 -5.76 -2.35
N ALA A 123 -18.40 -5.67 -2.20
CA ALA A 123 -17.48 -5.65 -3.33
C ALA A 123 -17.31 -7.04 -3.97
N ASP A 124 -17.21 -7.06 -5.30
CA ASP A 124 -16.80 -8.25 -6.06
C ASP A 124 -15.29 -8.49 -5.90
N VAL A 125 -14.91 -9.19 -4.84
CA VAL A 125 -13.51 -9.45 -4.46
C VAL A 125 -12.69 -10.06 -5.62
N PRO A 126 -13.17 -11.07 -6.36
CA PRO A 126 -12.47 -11.57 -7.55
C PRO A 126 -12.20 -10.50 -8.60
N ARG A 127 -13.17 -9.63 -8.89
CA ARG A 127 -12.99 -8.54 -9.86
C ARG A 127 -11.95 -7.53 -9.38
N VAL A 128 -12.00 -7.13 -8.11
CA VAL A 128 -11.01 -6.21 -7.53
C VAL A 128 -9.61 -6.81 -7.60
N ARG A 129 -9.46 -8.08 -7.19
CA ARG A 129 -8.19 -8.79 -7.29
C ARG A 129 -7.68 -8.81 -8.72
N SER A 130 -8.54 -9.14 -9.68
CA SER A 130 -8.16 -9.16 -11.10
C SER A 130 -7.71 -7.79 -11.61
N ALA A 131 -8.37 -6.71 -11.20
CA ALA A 131 -8.02 -5.36 -11.61
C ALA A 131 -6.64 -4.92 -11.07
N TRP A 132 -6.40 -5.15 -9.78
CA TRP A 132 -5.12 -4.82 -9.13
C TRP A 132 -3.98 -5.74 -9.60
N ALA A 133 -4.27 -7.02 -9.86
CA ALA A 133 -3.32 -7.94 -10.48
C ALA A 133 -2.94 -7.53 -11.91
N ALA A 134 -3.92 -7.13 -12.72
CA ALA A 134 -3.67 -6.63 -14.07
C ALA A 134 -2.88 -5.31 -14.08
N ALA A 135 -3.01 -4.51 -13.02
CA ALA A 135 -2.23 -3.29 -12.82
C ALA A 135 -0.76 -3.56 -12.41
N GLY A 136 -0.41 -4.81 -12.09
CA GLY A 136 0.96 -5.22 -11.75
C GLY A 136 1.21 -5.46 -10.26
N LEU A 137 0.18 -5.36 -9.41
CA LEU A 137 0.30 -5.70 -7.99
C LEU A 137 0.00 -7.18 -7.81
N THR A 138 0.93 -7.99 -7.31
CA THR A 138 0.61 -9.37 -6.95
C THR A 138 -0.30 -9.39 -5.72
N VAL A 139 -1.61 -9.52 -5.93
CA VAL A 139 -2.64 -9.58 -4.87
C VAL A 139 -2.97 -11.04 -4.55
N GLU A 140 -2.45 -11.57 -3.44
CA GLU A 140 -2.90 -12.86 -2.90
C GLU A 140 -4.00 -12.68 -1.85
N ALA A 141 -4.96 -13.62 -1.82
CA ALA A 141 -6.01 -13.66 -0.81
C ALA A 141 -5.41 -13.95 0.57
N LEU A 142 -5.87 -13.23 1.60
CA LEU A 142 -5.83 -13.78 2.96
C LEU A 142 -6.79 -14.98 3.00
N ALA A 143 -6.25 -16.18 3.22
CA ALA A 143 -7.02 -17.37 3.57
C ALA A 143 -7.37 -17.35 5.06
#